data_AF-E5RGU3-F1
#
_entry.id   AF-E5RGU3-F1
#
_cell.length_a   1.000
_cell.length_b   1.000
_cell.length_c   1.000
_cell.angle_alpha   90.00
_cell.angle_beta   90.00
_cell.angle_gamma   90.00
#
_symmetry.space_group_name_H-M   'P 1'
#
loop_
_entity.id
_entity.type
_entity.pdbx_description
1 polymer ?
#
loop_
_entity_poly.entity_id
_entity_poly.type
_entity_poly.pdbx_seq_one_letter_code
_entity_poly.pdbx_strand_id
1 'polypeptide(L)' 'MTKKTRDLRRQLRKAVMDHVSDSFLETNVPLLVLIEAAKNGNEKEVKEYAQVFREHANKLIEVANLACSIS' A
#
# COMPACT_ATOMS: atom_id res chain seq x y z
N MET A 1 16.08 10.07 30.58
CA MET A 1 16.07 10.40 29.13
C MET A 1 15.79 9.20 28.23
N THR A 2 16.17 7.96 28.59
CA THR A 2 15.99 6.75 27.76
C THR A 2 14.55 6.24 27.61
N LYS A 3 13.68 6.40 28.62
CA LYS A 3 12.30 5.91 28.58
C LYS A 3 11.45 6.61 27.50
N LYS A 4 11.49 7.94 27.43
CA LYS A 4 10.72 8.72 26.45
C LYS A 4 11.12 8.39 25.00
N THR A 5 12.41 8.25 24.72
CA THR A 5 12.90 7.86 23.38
C THR A 5 12.48 6.43 23.02
N ARG A 6 12.50 5.50 23.98
CA ARG A 6 12.01 4.13 23.77
C ARG A 6 10.51 4.11 23.47
N ASP A 7 9.73 4.88 24.22
CA ASP A 7 8.27 4.95 24.04
C ASP A 7 7.93 5.59 22.68
N LEU A 8 8.67 6.62 22.25
CA LEU A 8 8.54 7.21 20.91
C LEU A 8 8.82 6.18 19.80
N ARG A 9 9.94 5.44 19.87
CA ARG A 9 10.25 4.37 18.89
C ARG A 9 9.17 3.28 18.86
N ARG A 10 8.52 3.00 19.99
CA ARG A 10 7.40 2.05 20.04
C ARG A 10 6.17 2.61 19.31
N GLN A 11 5.84 3.88 19.50
CA GLN A 11 4.69 4.50 18.82
C GLN A 11 4.93 4.62 17.31
N LEU A 12 6.13 4.98 16.87
CA LEU A 12 6.48 5.01 15.45
C LEU A 12 6.32 3.64 14.80
N ARG A 13 6.79 2.57 15.45
CA ARG A 13 6.59 1.20 14.95
C ARG A 13 5.12 0.77 14.87
N LYS A 14 4.28 1.22 15.81
CA LYS A 14 2.83 0.97 15.74
C LYS A 14 2.19 1.68 14.54
N ALA A 15 2.47 2.97 14.37
CA ALA A 15 1.90 3.74 13.26
C ALA A 15 2.29 3.14 11.90
N VAL A 16 3.52 2.66 11.75
CA VAL A 16 3.95 1.95 10.53
C VAL A 16 3.24 0.60 10.37
N MET A 17 3.04 -0.14 11.47
CA MET A 17 2.28 -1.39 11.44
C MET A 17 0.82 -1.16 11.04
N ASP A 18 0.21 -0.05 11.47
CA ASP A 18 -1.14 0.34 11.05
C ASP A 18 -1.19 0.54 9.51
N HIS A 19 -0.22 1.28 8.95
CA HIS A 19 -0.11 1.45 7.49
C HIS A 19 0.12 0.15 6.72
N VAL A 20 0.94 -0.78 7.26
CA VAL A 20 1.16 -2.10 6.68
C VAL A 20 -0.14 -2.92 6.73
N SER A 21 -0.83 -2.93 7.87
CA SER A 21 -2.09 -3.67 8.03
C SER A 21 -3.14 -3.21 7.03
N ASP A 22 -3.32 -1.90 6.86
CA ASP A 22 -4.31 -1.35 5.95
C ASP A 22 -3.95 -1.60 4.47
N SER A 23 -2.68 -1.40 4.10
CA SER A 23 -2.27 -1.44 2.69
C SER A 23 -2.15 -2.86 2.14
N PHE A 24 -1.90 -3.87 3.00
CA PHE A 24 -1.70 -5.26 2.59
C PHE A 24 -2.91 -6.18 2.83
N LEU A 25 -4.07 -5.63 3.25
CA LEU A 25 -5.27 -6.43 3.53
C LEU A 25 -5.82 -7.13 2.27
N GLU A 26 -5.89 -6.43 1.13
CA GLU A 26 -6.45 -6.94 -0.12
C GLU A 26 -5.66 -6.48 -1.37
N THR A 27 -4.43 -6.99 -1.51
CA THR A 27 -3.52 -6.55 -2.59
C THR A 27 -3.90 -7.05 -3.99
N ASN A 28 -4.73 -8.10 -4.08
CA ASN A 28 -5.06 -8.73 -5.37
C ASN A 28 -6.20 -8.03 -6.11
N VAL A 29 -7.08 -7.30 -5.40
CA VAL A 29 -8.32 -6.76 -5.97
C VAL A 29 -8.05 -5.79 -7.12
N PRO A 30 -7.14 -4.80 -7.01
CA PRO A 30 -6.90 -3.85 -8.10
C PRO A 30 -6.41 -4.51 -9.40
N LEU A 31 -5.61 -5.59 -9.29
CA LEU A 31 -5.13 -6.35 -10.43
C LEU A 31 -6.25 -7.17 -11.08
N LEU A 32 -7.10 -7.81 -10.27
CA LEU A 32 -8.21 -8.61 -10.78
C LEU A 32 -9.23 -7.74 -11.55
N VAL A 33 -9.56 -6.55 -11.03
CA VAL A 33 -10.46 -5.60 -11.70
C VAL A 33 -9.87 -5.15 -13.05
N LEU A 34 -8.57 -4.86 -13.10
CA LEU A 34 -7.89 -4.50 -14.34
C LEU A 34 -7.90 -5.63 -15.38
N ILE A 35 -7.65 -6.88 -14.95
CA ILE A 35 -7.71 -8.06 -15.82
C ILE A 35 -9.12 -8.23 -16.40
N GLU A 36 -10.14 -8.05 -15.58
CA GLU A 36 -11.54 -8.20 -16.01
C GLU A 36 -11.93 -7.13 -17.04
N ALA A 37 -11.55 -5.87 -16.82
CA ALA A 37 -11.74 -4.80 -17.81
C ALA A 37 -11.03 -5.12 -19.15
N ALA A 38 -9.83 -5.70 -19.08
CA ALA A 38 -9.07 -6.11 -20.26
C ALA A 38 -9.74 -7.27 -21.02
N LYS A 39 -10.27 -8.27 -20.30
CA LYS A 39 -11.04 -9.39 -20.90
C LYS A 39 -12.28 -8.91 -21.63
N ASN A 40 -12.94 -7.88 -21.11
CA ASN A 40 -14.12 -7.27 -21.71
C ASN A 40 -13.80 -6.37 -22.93
N GLY A 41 -12.52 -6.16 -23.24
CA GLY A 41 -12.09 -5.34 -24.39
C GLY A 41 -12.39 -3.85 -24.25
N ASN A 42 -12.72 -3.37 -23.03
CA ASN A 42 -13.08 -1.98 -22.79
C ASN A 42 -11.83 -1.12 -22.55
N GLU A 43 -11.21 -0.61 -23.62
CA GLU A 43 -9.95 0.16 -23.54
C GLU A 43 -10.03 1.39 -22.63
N LYS A 44 -11.20 2.01 -22.51
CA LYS A 44 -11.38 3.19 -21.64
C LYS A 44 -11.25 2.79 -20.18
N GLU A 45 -12.01 1.78 -19.75
CA GLU A 45 -11.95 1.24 -18.39
C GLU A 45 -10.58 0.66 -18.06
N VAL A 46 -9.93 -0.01 -19.02
CA VAL A 46 -8.56 -0.53 -18.83
C VAL A 46 -7.59 0.61 -18.49
N LYS A 47 -7.68 1.76 -19.15
CA LYS A 47 -6.81 2.92 -18.83
C LYS A 47 -7.10 3.48 -17.44
N GLU A 48 -8.37 3.58 -17.06
CA GLU A 48 -8.77 4.08 -15.74
C GLU A 48 -8.31 3.11 -14.62
N TYR A 49 -8.57 1.81 -14.75
CA TYR A 49 -8.14 0.80 -13.78
C TYR A 49 -6.63 0.59 -13.75
N ALA A 50 -5.92 0.80 -14.87
CA ALA A 50 -4.46 0.75 -14.88
C ALA A 50 -3.84 1.86 -14.03
N GLN A 51 -4.46 3.05 -14.02
CA GLN A 51 -4.03 4.14 -13.15
C GLN A 51 -4.27 3.80 -11.68
N VAL A 52 -5.45 3.26 -11.34
CA VAL A 52 -5.77 2.80 -9.97
C VAL A 52 -4.77 1.73 -9.50
N PHE A 53 -4.47 0.74 -10.35
CA PHE A 53 -3.49 -0.31 -10.03
C PHE A 53 -2.09 0.28 -9.79
N ARG A 54 -1.66 1.24 -10.62
CA ARG A 54 -0.38 1.93 -10.45
C ARG A 54 -0.32 2.70 -9.13
N GLU A 55 -1.37 3.42 -8.77
CA GLU A 55 -1.45 4.15 -7.51
C GLU A 55 -1.40 3.20 -6.31
N HIS A 56 -2.11 2.07 -6.38
CA HIS A 56 -2.02 1.01 -5.36
C HIS A 56 -0.59 0.46 -5.22
N ALA A 57 0.09 0.16 -6.33
CA ALA A 57 1.47 -0.32 -6.32
C ALA A 57 2.44 0.72 -5.72
N ASN A 58 2.28 1.99 -6.07
CA ASN A 58 3.06 3.08 -5.47
C ASN A 58 2.84 3.17 -3.96
N LYS A 59 1.60 2.96 -3.49
CA LYS A 59 1.29 2.97 -2.06
C LYS A 59 1.99 1.83 -1.32
N LEU A 60 2.00 0.62 -1.88
CA LEU A 60 2.72 -0.52 -1.31
C LEU A 60 4.22 -0.25 -1.18
N ILE A 61 4.83 0.36 -2.21
CA ILE A 61 6.25 0.75 -2.20
C ILE A 61 6.52 1.80 -1.12
N GLU A 62 5.67 2.82 -1.00
CA GLU A 62 5.79 3.86 0.02
C GLU A 62 5.77 3.26 1.44
N VAL A 63 4.83 2.36 1.70
CA VAL A 63 4.67 1.70 3.01
C VAL A 63 5.86 0.79 3.32
N ALA A 64 6.39 0.07 2.32
CA ALA A 64 7.61 -0.72 2.48
C ALA A 64 8.83 0.15 2.83
N ASN A 65 8.99 1.29 2.16
CA ASN A 65 10.06 2.24 2.48
C ASN A 65 9.91 2.84 3.88
N LEU A 66 8.68 3.16 4.29
CA LEU A 66 8.39 3.64 5.63
C LEU A 66 8.77 2.59 6.69
N ALA A 67 8.48 1.31 6.44
CA ALA A 67 8.90 0.21 7.31
C ALA A 67 10.41 0.10 7.42
N CYS A 68 11.14 0.21 6.32
CA CYS A 68 12.60 0.21 6.31
C CYS A 68 13.20 1.40 7.09
N SER A 69 12.55 2.58 7.05
CA SER A 69 13.08 3.80 7.68
C SER A 69 13.15 3.76 9.22
N ILE A 70 12.39 2.87 9.84
CA ILE A 70 12.30 2.72 11.30
C ILE A 70 12.75 1.34 11.80
N SER A 71 13.32 0.54 10.90
CA SER A 71 13.88 -0.79 11.19
C SER A 71 15.17 -0.72 12.00
#